data_AF-A0A9D2A3P5-F1
#
_entry.id   AF-A0A9D2A3P5-F1
#
_cell.length_a   1.000
_cell.length_b   1.000
_cell.length_c   1.000
_cell.angle_alpha   90.00
_cell.angle_beta   90.00
_cell.angle_gamma   90.00
#
_symmetry.space_group_name_H-M   'P 1'
#
loop_
_entity.id
_entity.type
_entity.pdbx_description
1 polymer ?
#
loop_
_entity_poly.entity_id
_entity_poly.type
_entity_poly.pdbx_seq_one_letter_code
_entity_poly.pdbx_strand_id
1 'polypeptide(L)' 'MVAHKAVTGVSLWFGGRMVLQLTPPTDEKVLISKARVPAFREWF' A
#
# COMPACT_ATOMS: atom_id res chain seq x y z
N MET A 1 6.01 -9.43 1.11
CA MET A 1 5.94 -9.04 -0.32
C MET A 1 4.47 -8.93 -0.68
N VAL A 2 4.07 -7.93 -1.47
CA VAL A 2 2.67 -7.77 -1.92
C VAL A 2 2.60 -8.14 -3.39
N ALA A 3 1.59 -8.91 -3.81
CA ALA A 3 1.40 -9.22 -5.22
C ALA A 3 0.91 -7.98 -5.97
N HIS A 4 1.66 -7.51 -6.98
CA HIS A 4 1.30 -6.35 -7.82
C HIS A 4 -0.13 -6.43 -8.34
N LYS A 5 -0.51 -7.60 -8.88
CA LYS A 5 -1.83 -7.86 -9.46
C LYS A 5 -2.99 -7.78 -8.46
N ALA A 6 -2.68 -7.90 -7.17
CA ALA A 6 -3.68 -7.79 -6.12
C ALA A 6 -3.92 -6.33 -5.71
N VAL A 7 -3.04 -5.39 -6.06
CA VAL A 7 -3.23 -3.97 -5.70
C VAL A 7 -4.20 -3.33 -6.67
N THR A 8 -5.35 -2.92 -6.15
CA THR A 8 -6.38 -2.22 -6.94
C THR A 8 -6.31 -0.70 -6.78
N GLY A 9 -5.59 -0.23 -5.77
CA GLY A 9 -5.41 1.19 -5.53
C GLY A 9 -4.50 1.46 -4.35
N VAL A 10 -4.10 2.73 -4.24
CA VAL A 10 -3.34 3.25 -3.11
C VAL A 10 -3.98 4.54 -2.64
N SER A 11 -3.99 4.78 -1.33
CA SER A 11 -4.52 6.00 -0.74
C SER A 11 -3.59 6.52 0.35
N LEU A 12 -3.48 7.84 0.47
CA LEU A 12 -2.71 8.42 1.56
C LEU A 12 -3.45 8.20 2.88
N TRP A 13 -2.71 7.81 3.90
CA TRP A 13 -3.21 7.59 5.25
C TRP A 13 -2.60 8.59 6.22
N PHE A 14 -3.27 8.81 7.37
CA PHE A 14 -2.84 9.74 8.41
C PHE A 14 -1.37 9.55 8.80
N GLY A 15 -0.66 10.67 9.00
CA GLY A 15 0.77 10.67 9.35
C GLY A 15 1.72 10.45 8.17
N GLY A 16 1.26 10.66 6.93
CA GLY A 16 2.07 10.49 5.72
C GLY A 16 2.39 9.03 5.40
N ARG A 17 1.59 8.10 5.95
CA ARG A 17 1.62 6.69 5.60
C ARG A 17 0.76 6.47 4.35
N MET A 18 0.84 5.31 3.74
CA MET A 18 0.01 4.94 2.60
C MET A 18 -0.67 3.62 2.88
N VAL A 19 -1.91 3.47 2.47
CA VAL A 19 -2.67 2.22 2.59
C VAL A 19 -2.89 1.61 1.21
N LEU A 20 -2.73 0.30 1.10
CA LEU A 20 -3.02 -0.42 -0.14
C LEU A 20 -4.46 -0.94 -0.11
N GLN A 21 -5.15 -0.77 -1.23
CA GLN A 21 -6.42 -1.43 -1.50
C GLN A 21 -6.10 -2.69 -2.29
N LEU A 22 -6.57 -3.84 -1.79
CA LEU A 22 -6.26 -5.15 -2.35
C LEU A 22 -7.52 -5.85 -2.85
N THR A 23 -7.37 -6.67 -3.89
CA THR A 23 -8.36 -7.66 -4.33
C THR A 23 -7.71 -9.05 -4.40
N PRO A 24 -8.25 -10.06 -3.71
CA PRO A 24 -9.36 -9.97 -2.76
C PRO A 24 -9.01 -9.08 -1.55
N PRO A 25 -10.01 -8.49 -0.87
CA PRO A 25 -9.77 -7.72 0.34
C PRO A 25 -9.13 -8.62 1.41
N THR A 26 -8.19 -8.05 2.17
CA THR A 26 -7.52 -8.72 3.28
C THR A 26 -8.16 -8.29 4.60
N ASP A 27 -8.21 -9.20 5.59
CA ASP A 27 -8.74 -8.91 6.91
C ASP A 27 -7.94 -7.79 7.62
N GLU A 28 -6.64 -7.72 7.35
CA GLU A 28 -5.76 -6.66 7.85
C GLU A 28 -5.42 -5.64 6.76
N LYS A 29 -5.35 -4.36 7.15
CA LYS A 29 -4.93 -3.28 6.24
C LYS A 29 -3.43 -3.33 6.02
N VAL A 30 -3.02 -3.35 4.76
CA VAL A 30 -1.60 -3.23 4.41
C VAL A 30 -1.20 -1.75 4.42
N LEU A 31 -0.42 -1.37 5.44
CA LEU A 31 0.09 -0.02 5.64
C LEU A 31 1.57 0.08 5.24
N ILE A 32 1.88 1.03 4.38
CA ILE A 32 3.24 1.43 4.04
C ILE A 32 3.63 2.61 4.93
N SER A 33 4.70 2.42 5.70
CA SER A 33 5.28 3.48 6.54
C SER A 33 5.76 4.66 5.69
N LYS A 34 5.68 5.88 6.21
CA LYS A 34 6.11 7.12 5.53
C LYS A 34 7.49 7.01 4.87
N ALA A 35 8.48 6.46 5.57
CA ALA A 35 9.85 6.33 5.06
C ALA A 35 9.97 5.40 3.83
N ARG A 36 9.02 4.47 3.65
CA ARG A 36 9.00 3.51 2.55
C ARG A 36 8.05 3.90 1.41
N VAL A 37 7.32 5.00 1.55
CA VAL A 37 6.41 5.48 0.49
C VAL A 37 7.16 5.78 -0.82
N PRO A 38 8.34 6.45 -0.82
CA PRO A 38 9.08 6.69 -2.06
C PRO A 38 9.52 5.39 -2.73
N ALA A 39 10.15 4.49 -1.97
CA ALA A 39 10.58 3.19 -2.48
C ALA A 39 9.42 2.32 -3.01
N PHE A 40 8.24 2.38 -2.36
CA PHE A 40 7.05 1.68 -2.85
C PHE A 40 6.56 2.27 -4.18
N ARG A 41 6.60 3.60 -4.34
CA ARG A 41 6.20 4.26 -5.59
C ARG A 41 7.14 3.97 -6.75
N GLU A 42 8.43 3.76 -6.49
CA GLU A 42 9.39 3.36 -7.53
C GLU A 42 9.23 1.89 -7.92
N TRP A 43 8.80 1.05 -6.98
CA TRP A 43 8.58 -0.38 -7.21
C TRP A 43 7.25 -0.69 -7.89
N PHE A 44 6.25 0.19 -7.76
CA PHE A 44 4.90 0.04 -8.31
C PHE A 44 4.81 0.66 -9.70
#